data_AF-W1WY41-F1
#
_entry.id   AF-W1WY41-F1
#
_cell.length_a   1.000
_cell.length_b   1.000
_cell.length_c   1.000
_cell.angle_alpha   90.00
_cell.angle_beta   90.00
_cell.angle_gamma   90.00
#
_symmetry.space_group_name_H-M   'P 1'
#
loop_
_entity.id
_entity.type
_entity.pdbx_description
1 polymer ?
#
loop_
_entity_poly.entity_id
_entity_poly.type
_entity_poly.pdbx_seq_one_letter_code
_entity_poly.pdbx_strand_id
1 'polypeptide(L)'
;GIMDFSDLEHLCLALLVEPGTEDDPQPSDVAKELQDTFKEIMVDEYQDTNGVQETIINLISRVDNRFYVGDVKQAIYSFRMADSSLFMEKYNILYLWSNTIPTAVLMR
;
A
#
# COMPACT_ATOMS: atom_id res chain seq x y z
N GLY A 1 16.07 -22.86 8.10
CA GLY A 1 15.77 -21.46 8.40
C GLY A 1 14.42 -21.18 7.79
N ILE A 2 13.44 -20.82 8.60
CA ILE A 2 12.10 -20.49 8.12
C ILE A 2 12.15 -18.98 7.88
N MET A 3 12.20 -18.54 6.62
CA MET A 3 11.94 -17.12 6.32
C MET A 3 10.52 -16.83 6.76
N ASP A 4 10.34 -15.75 7.50
CA ASP A 4 9.00 -15.27 7.81
C ASP A 4 8.47 -14.37 6.67
N PHE A 5 7.19 -14.00 6.75
CA PHE A 5 6.59 -13.13 5.74
C PHE A 5 7.19 -11.72 5.75
N SER A 6 7.69 -11.26 6.90
CA SER A 6 8.32 -9.95 7.04
C SER A 6 9.67 -9.90 6.30
N ASP A 7 10.44 -10.98 6.40
CA ASP A 7 11.72 -11.16 5.72
C ASP A 7 11.51 -11.06 4.20
N LEU A 8 10.46 -11.69 3.66
CA LEU A 8 10.15 -11.61 2.24
C LEU A 8 9.82 -10.18 1.79
N GLU A 9 9.03 -9.44 2.57
CA GLU A 9 8.70 -8.05 2.28
C GLU A 9 9.95 -7.16 2.30
N HIS A 10 10.81 -7.31 3.31
CA HIS A 10 12.04 -6.53 3.43
C HIS A 10 13.07 -6.89 2.36
N LEU A 11 13.21 -8.16 1.99
CA LEU A 11 14.09 -8.60 0.91
C LEU A 11 13.59 -8.10 -0.46
N CYS A 12 12.27 -8.13 -0.68
CA CYS A 12 11.66 -7.56 -1.87
C CYS A 12 11.96 -6.05 -1.95
N LEU A 13 11.70 -5.31 -0.87
CA LEU A 13 11.98 -3.88 -0.80
C LEU A 13 13.46 -3.58 -1.08
N ALA A 14 14.38 -4.34 -0.50
CA ALA A 14 15.82 -4.15 -0.70
C ALA A 14 16.27 -4.34 -2.16
N LEU A 15 15.54 -5.12 -2.97
CA LEU A 15 15.81 -5.27 -4.40
C LEU A 15 15.22 -4.13 -5.24
N LEU A 16 14.14 -3.52 -4.75
CA LEU A 16 13.40 -2.48 -5.47
C LEU A 16 13.90 -1.07 -5.18
N VAL A 17 14.65 -0.87 -4.09
CA VAL A 17 15.21 0.42 -3.70
C VAL A 17 16.60 0.60 -4.29
N GLU A 18 16.86 1.78 -4.86
CA GLU A 18 18.18 2.18 -5.31
C GLU A 18 19.13 2.35 -4.10
N PRO A 19 20.31 1.70 -4.08
CA PRO A 19 21.24 1.80 -2.95
C PRO A 19 21.63 3.25 -2.63
N GLY A 20 21.59 3.63 -1.34
CA GLY A 20 21.88 5.00 -0.90
C GLY A 20 20.69 5.96 -0.93
N THR A 21 19.49 5.46 -1.20
CA THR A 21 18.23 6.23 -1.15
C THR A 21 17.29 5.74 -0.05
N GLU A 22 17.81 5.12 1.02
CA GLU A 22 17.00 4.47 2.05
C GLU A 22 16.06 5.43 2.80
N ASP A 23 16.47 6.70 2.97
CA ASP A 23 15.66 7.73 3.62
C ASP A 23 14.55 8.30 2.72
N ASP A 24 14.71 8.23 1.39
CA ASP A 24 13.74 8.66 0.37
C ASP A 24 13.75 7.68 -0.82
N PRO A 25 13.08 6.52 -0.67
CA PRO A 25 13.23 5.37 -1.56
C PRO A 25 13.03 5.71 -3.04
N GLN A 26 14.09 5.56 -3.84
CA GLN A 26 14.03 5.68 -5.28
C GLN A 26 13.97 4.30 -5.95
N PRO A 27 13.30 4.16 -7.11
CA PRO A 27 13.21 2.88 -7.80
C PRO A 27 14.57 2.46 -8.37
N SER A 28 14.99 1.23 -8.02
CA SER A 28 16.12 0.54 -8.62
C SER A 28 15.87 0.21 -10.10
N ASP A 29 16.89 -0.25 -10.81
CA ASP A 29 16.70 -0.70 -12.20
C ASP A 29 15.72 -1.86 -12.35
N VAL A 30 15.66 -2.75 -11.35
CA VAL A 30 14.65 -3.83 -11.29
C VAL A 30 13.25 -3.23 -11.13
N ALA A 31 13.09 -2.24 -10.26
CA ALA A 31 11.80 -1.60 -10.07
C ALA A 31 11.33 -0.88 -11.34
N LYS A 32 12.23 -0.23 -12.09
CA LYS A 32 11.93 0.40 -13.39
C LYS A 32 11.51 -0.63 -14.44
N GLU A 33 12.17 -1.79 -14.49
CA GLU A 33 11.75 -2.88 -15.39
C GLU A 33 10.33 -3.39 -15.05
N LEU A 34 10.02 -3.52 -13.75
CA LEU A 34 8.67 -3.88 -13.30
C LEU A 34 7.64 -2.81 -13.62
N GLN A 35 8.00 -1.53 -13.45
CA GLN A 35 7.16 -0.41 -13.88
C GLN A 35 6.79 -0.58 -15.34
N ASP A 36 7.75 -0.79 -16.24
CA ASP A 36 7.48 -0.96 -17.67
C ASP A 36 6.72 -2.25 -18.01
N THR A 37 6.91 -3.30 -17.23
CA THR A 37 6.26 -4.60 -17.41
C THR A 37 4.77 -4.54 -17.05
N PHE A 38 4.41 -3.89 -15.93
CA PHE A 38 3.04 -3.82 -15.47
C PHE A 38 2.27 -2.68 -16.14
N LYS A 39 1.28 -3.07 -16.97
CA LYS A 39 0.37 -2.10 -17.60
C LYS A 39 -0.53 -1.42 -16.58
N GLU A 40 -1.05 -2.18 -15.63
CA GLU A 40 -1.87 -1.73 -14.51
C GLU A 40 -1.55 -2.59 -13.27
N ILE A 41 -1.66 -1.98 -12.10
CA ILE A 41 -1.48 -2.61 -10.80
C ILE A 41 -2.76 -2.42 -10.01
N MET A 42 -3.42 -3.54 -9.73
CA MET A 42 -4.64 -3.60 -8.92
C MET A 42 -4.30 -4.14 -7.55
N VAL A 43 -4.67 -3.39 -6.51
CA VAL A 43 -4.54 -3.84 -5.11
C VAL A 43 -5.93 -3.98 -4.53
N ASP A 44 -6.28 -5.20 -4.16
CA ASP A 44 -7.52 -5.51 -3.44
C ASP A 44 -7.27 -5.50 -1.93
N GLU A 45 -8.32 -5.34 -1.15
CA GLU A 45 -8.27 -5.20 0.31
C GLU A 45 -7.22 -4.17 0.78
N TYR A 46 -7.12 -3.04 0.07
CA TYR A 46 -6.11 -2.01 0.31
C TYR A 46 -6.08 -1.54 1.77
N GLN A 47 -7.21 -1.59 2.47
CA GLN A 47 -7.30 -1.20 3.86
C GLN A 47 -6.45 -2.04 4.83
N ASP A 48 -6.03 -3.24 4.42
CA ASP A 48 -5.18 -4.14 5.21
C ASP A 48 -3.68 -3.99 4.87
N THR A 49 -3.34 -3.06 3.97
CA THR A 49 -1.96 -2.81 3.52
C THR A 49 -1.13 -2.11 4.60
N ASN A 50 0.16 -2.47 4.72
CA ASN A 50 1.12 -1.84 5.63
C ASN A 50 2.10 -0.91 4.88
N GLY A 51 2.91 -0.12 5.61
CA GLY A 51 3.83 0.84 4.99
C GLY A 51 4.92 0.22 4.10
N VAL A 52 5.37 -1.00 4.39
CA VAL A 52 6.35 -1.71 3.56
C VAL A 52 5.72 -2.09 2.22
N GLN A 53 4.50 -2.64 2.25
CA GLN A 53 3.74 -3.00 1.07
C GLN A 53 3.39 -1.77 0.22
N GLU A 54 2.98 -0.66 0.85
CA GLU A 54 2.72 0.61 0.16
C GLU A 54 3.98 1.12 -0.56
N THR A 55 5.14 1.02 0.10
CA THR A 55 6.43 1.40 -0.51
C THR A 55 6.75 0.53 -1.71
N ILE A 56 6.55 -0.79 -1.61
CA ILE A 56 6.74 -1.72 -2.74
C ILE A 56 5.83 -1.34 -3.91
N ILE A 57 4.53 -1.15 -3.66
CA ILE A 57 3.55 -0.75 -4.68
C ILE A 57 3.98 0.56 -5.35
N ASN A 58 4.43 1.55 -4.58
CA ASN A 58 4.89 2.84 -5.11
C ASN A 58 6.14 2.70 -5.98
N LEU A 59 7.09 1.84 -5.60
CA LEU A 59 8.32 1.62 -6.36
C LEU A 59 8.07 0.91 -7.70
N ILE A 60 7.10 -0.02 -7.76
CA ILE A 60 6.82 -0.78 -8.99
C ILE A 60 5.72 -0.15 -9.87
N SER A 61 5.10 0.93 -9.43
CA SER A 61 3.99 1.57 -10.14
C SER A 61 4.40 2.87 -10.83
N ARG A 62 3.65 3.21 -11.88
CA ARG A 62 3.65 4.53 -12.49
C ARG A 62 2.53 5.36 -11.88
N VAL A 63 2.60 6.67 -12.06
CA VAL A 63 1.62 7.62 -11.50
C VAL A 63 0.18 7.32 -11.99
N ASP A 64 0.05 6.77 -13.20
CA ASP A 64 -1.21 6.62 -13.92
C ASP A 64 -1.72 5.18 -14.05
N ASN A 65 -1.07 4.20 -13.40
CA ASN A 65 -1.39 2.78 -13.60
C ASN A 65 -1.83 2.05 -12.33
N ARG A 66 -2.23 2.78 -11.29
CA ARG A 66 -2.64 2.20 -9.99
C ARG A 66 -4.14 2.22 -9.81
N PHE A 67 -4.66 1.11 -9.31
CA PHE A 67 -6.05 0.93 -8.99
C PHE A 67 -6.20 0.25 -7.63
N TYR A 68 -6.93 0.88 -6.73
CA TYR A 68 -7.12 0.37 -5.36
C TYR A 68 -8.57 0.02 -5.12
N VAL A 69 -8.78 -1.16 -4.54
CA VAL A 69 -10.06 -1.72 -4.14
C VAL A 69 -9.97 -2.09 -2.66
N GLY A 70 -11.03 -1.81 -1.90
CA GLY A 70 -11.09 -2.13 -0.48
C GLY A 70 -12.30 -1.54 0.23
N ASP A 71 -12.62 -2.07 1.41
CA ASP A 71 -13.69 -1.59 2.27
C ASP A 71 -13.13 -0.96 3.55
N VAL A 72 -13.25 0.36 3.65
CA VAL A 72 -12.89 1.15 4.84
C VAL A 72 -13.62 0.65 6.10
N LYS A 73 -14.83 0.10 5.98
CA LYS A 73 -15.58 -0.44 7.11
C LYS A 73 -14.98 -1.74 7.64
N GLN A 74 -14.30 -2.54 6.81
CA GLN A 74 -13.58 -3.75 7.26
C GLN A 74 -12.30 -3.44 8.01
N ALA A 75 -11.55 -2.41 7.60
CA ALA A 75 -10.34 -1.97 8.30
C ALA A 75 -10.59 -1.62 9.78
N ILE A 76 -11.77 -1.05 10.05
CA ILE A 76 -12.21 -0.63 11.38
C ILE A 76 -12.93 -1.76 12.14
N TYR A 77 -13.31 -2.86 11.47
CA TYR A 77 -13.94 -4.01 12.12
C TYR A 77 -12.95 -4.80 13.00
N SER A 78 -11.65 -4.74 12.71
CA SER A 78 -10.56 -5.24 13.56
C SER A 78 -10.53 -4.59 14.96
N PHE A 79 -11.12 -3.39 15.11
CA PHE A 79 -11.17 -2.62 16.35
C PHE A 79 -12.45 -2.81 17.17
N ARG A 80 -13.45 -3.58 16.69
CA ARG A 80 -14.75 -3.71 17.39
C ARG A 80 -14.70 -4.39 18.76
N MET A 81 -13.53 -4.86 19.19
CA MET A 81 -13.31 -5.33 20.56
C MET A 81 -12.76 -4.25 21.52
N ALA A 82 -12.41 -3.05 21.05
CA ALA A 82 -11.81 -2.01 21.90
C ALA A 82 -12.31 -0.59 21.53
N ASP A 83 -13.10 0.01 22.41
CA ASP A 83 -13.40 1.43 22.63
C ASP A 83 -13.76 2.38 21.44
N SER A 84 -14.78 3.21 21.64
CA SER A 84 -15.56 3.90 20.59
C SER A 84 -15.07 5.29 20.16
N SER A 85 -14.08 5.88 20.86
CA SER A 85 -13.63 7.27 20.62
C SER A 85 -12.52 7.38 19.57
N LEU A 86 -11.52 6.49 19.59
CA LEU A 86 -10.45 6.40 18.59
C LEU A 86 -10.95 6.04 17.18
N PHE A 87 -12.06 5.31 17.12
CA PHE A 87 -12.73 4.92 15.88
C PHE A 87 -13.18 6.13 15.06
N MET A 88 -13.75 7.16 15.70
CA MET A 88 -14.30 8.32 15.01
C MET A 88 -13.22 9.17 14.34
N GLU A 89 -12.03 9.26 14.95
CA GLU A 89 -10.90 9.99 14.40
C GLU A 89 -10.30 9.28 13.17
N LYS A 90 -10.06 7.96 13.27
CA LYS A 90 -9.60 7.15 12.13
C LYS A 90 -10.61 7.09 10.99
N TYR A 91 -11.91 6.99 11.30
CA TYR A 91 -12.98 7.01 10.31
C TYR A 91 -12.94 8.31 9.50
N ASN A 92 -12.75 9.45 10.15
CA ASN A 92 -12.72 10.75 9.48
C ASN A 92 -11.50 10.89 8.55
N ILE A 93 -10.34 10.37 8.97
CA ILE A 93 -9.12 10.34 8.13
C ILE A 93 -9.36 9.44 6.90
N LEU A 94 -9.87 8.23 7.09
CA LEU A 94 -10.13 7.30 5.99
C LEU A 94 -11.19 7.83 5.00
N TYR A 95 -12.20 8.54 5.50
CA TYR A 95 -13.22 9.19 4.67
C TYR A 95 -12.66 10.36 3.85
N LEU A 96 -11.64 11.06 4.37
CA LEU A 96 -10.94 12.10 3.60
C LEU A 96 -10.03 11.50 2.53
N TRP A 97 -9.36 10.38 2.83
CA TRP A 97 -8.52 9.65 1.87
C TRP A 97 -9.32 9.10 0.69
N SER A 98 -10.51 8.55 0.93
CA SER A 98 -11.39 8.07 -0.15
C SER A 98 -11.85 9.18 -1.10
N ASN A 99 -11.92 10.43 -0.63
CA ASN A 99 -12.34 11.58 -1.42
C ASN A 99 -11.17 12.33 -2.09
N THR A 100 -9.91 11.98 -1.79
CA THR A 100 -8.74 12.74 -2.25
C THR A 100 -7.94 12.01 -3.35
N ILE A 101 -8.04 10.68 -3.48
CA ILE A 101 -7.34 9.92 -4.54
C ILE A 101 -8.30 9.60 -5.71
N PRO A 102 -8.13 10.22 -6.89
CA PRO A 102 -9.09 10.11 -8.00
C PRO A 102 -9.21 8.71 -8.63
N THR A 103 -8.26 7.81 -8.37
CA THR A 103 -8.18 6.46 -8.96
C THR A 103 -8.65 5.32 -8.04
N ALA A 104 -9.11 5.63 -6.82
CA ALA A 104 -9.72 4.62 -5.95
C ALA A 104 -11.18 4.39 -6.39
N VAL A 105 -11.44 3.31 -7.13
CA VAL A 105 -12.82 2.85 -7.31
C VAL A 105 -13.20 2.09 -6.05
N LEU A 106 -13.83 2.83 -5.14
CA LEU A 106 -14.47 2.29 -3.95
C LEU A 106 -15.72 1.48 -4.36
N MET A 107 -15.55 0.22 -4.75
CA MET A 107 -16.68 -0.68 -4.96
C MET A 107 -17.13 -1.28 -3.63
N ARG A 108 -18.12 -0.58 -3.04
CA ARG A 108 -19.19 -1.02 -2.11
C ARG A 108 -18.87 -1.94 -0.93
#